data_AF-A0A370GTV3-F1
#
_entry.id   AF-A0A370GTV3-F1
#
_cell.length_a   1.000
_cell.length_b   1.000
_cell.length_c   1.000
_cell.angle_alpha   90.00
_cell.angle_beta   90.00
_cell.angle_gamma   90.00
#
_symmetry.space_group_name_H-M   'P 1'
#
loop_
_entity.id
_entity.type
_entity.pdbx_description
1 polymer ?
#
loop_
_entity_poly.entity_id
_entity_poly.type
_entity_poly.pdbx_seq_one_letter_code
_entity_poly.pdbx_strand_id
1 'polypeptide(L)'
;MLLHTVAGGLALMLCVPQFMGKFRRRRPALHRRLGQSTLVLVAVSMVFGAVKLCTSPPDMSLTGSPGNTAQLWLLWAATSGSAALAYVSARRKDYLSHQAWMILMFSMLLTAPLLRFFELMFGLVWNDVHMVEALWWGAVVLAVASTGGAALAQQIVLPVGAEARRLSERLPDLRIVMVLTGVTGLGASFILGFRIVNIPGFDSRLILCQLLPVAVLSIVFGVMYATKRTSLSAHRWQNAIYFCAIALVPTVVNVAMTVVEISGVPSAEAYYISAMGAAPLPIFAGLLFFAKQRAGRHESRSTSRPSTLTLTP
;
A
#
# COMPACT_ATOMS: atom_id res chain seq x y z
N MET A 1 -14.42 -7.62 -18.99
CA MET A 1 -14.63 -7.82 -17.53
C MET A 1 -14.47 -9.26 -17.08
N LEU A 2 -15.09 -10.26 -17.73
CA LEU A 2 -14.94 -11.67 -17.33
C LEU A 2 -13.47 -12.12 -17.18
N LEU A 3 -12.64 -11.86 -18.19
CA LEU A 3 -11.21 -12.21 -18.15
C LEU A 3 -10.44 -11.49 -17.03
N HIS A 4 -10.72 -10.21 -16.80
CA HIS A 4 -10.11 -9.45 -15.70
C HIS A 4 -10.42 -10.09 -14.34
N THR A 5 -11.69 -10.38 -14.09
CA THR A 5 -12.18 -10.93 -12.81
C THR A 5 -11.70 -12.36 -12.60
N VAL A 6 -11.80 -13.24 -13.60
CA VAL A 6 -11.36 -14.64 -13.49
C VAL A 6 -9.85 -14.71 -13.32
N ALA A 7 -9.08 -13.99 -14.13
CA ALA A 7 -7.62 -13.98 -13.99
C ALA A 7 -7.17 -13.39 -12.64
N GLY A 8 -7.82 -12.32 -12.18
CA GLY A 8 -7.54 -11.71 -10.87
C GLY A 8 -7.87 -12.65 -9.70
N GLY A 9 -9.03 -13.33 -9.75
CA GLY A 9 -9.42 -14.32 -8.76
C GLY A 9 -8.46 -15.51 -8.68
N LEU A 10 -8.07 -16.06 -9.82
CA LEU A 10 -7.07 -17.13 -9.89
C LEU A 10 -5.70 -16.66 -9.39
N ALA A 11 -5.27 -15.44 -9.73
CA ALA A 11 -4.02 -14.87 -9.23
C ALA A 11 -4.01 -14.78 -7.70
N LEU A 12 -5.10 -14.32 -7.09
CA LEU A 12 -5.26 -14.26 -5.63
C LEU A 12 -5.19 -15.65 -4.99
N MET A 13 -5.87 -16.65 -5.56
CA MET A 13 -5.81 -18.03 -5.09
C MET A 13 -4.37 -18.59 -5.14
N LEU A 14 -3.64 -18.33 -6.23
CA LEU A 14 -2.26 -18.80 -6.37
C LEU A 14 -1.25 -18.03 -5.50
N CYS A 15 -1.56 -16.80 -5.10
CA CYS A 15 -0.72 -16.00 -4.19
C CYS A 15 -0.63 -16.59 -2.79
N VAL A 16 -1.73 -17.13 -2.24
CA VAL A 16 -1.77 -17.65 -0.86
C VAL A 16 -0.64 -18.65 -0.56
N PRO A 17 -0.43 -19.72 -1.35
CA PRO A 17 0.67 -20.65 -1.10
C PRO A 17 2.07 -20.02 -1.31
N GLN A 18 2.20 -18.89 -2.01
CA GLN A 18 3.50 -18.20 -2.18
C GLN A 18 4.02 -17.62 -0.86
N PHE A 19 3.12 -17.24 0.06
CA PHE A 19 3.50 -16.67 1.35
C PHE A 19 3.78 -17.74 2.42
N MET A 20 3.45 -19.02 2.14
CA MET A 20 3.71 -20.11 3.08
C MET A 20 5.20 -20.49 3.08
N GLY A 21 5.94 -20.05 4.10
CA GLY A 21 7.38 -20.34 4.22
C GLY A 21 7.75 -21.83 4.17
N LYS A 22 6.87 -22.71 4.67
CA LYS A 22 7.03 -24.19 4.58
C LYS A 22 6.98 -24.68 3.13
N PHE A 23 6.08 -24.14 2.32
CA PHE A 23 5.91 -24.52 0.91
C PHE A 23 7.12 -24.10 0.08
N ARG A 24 7.59 -22.86 0.25
CA ARG A 24 8.78 -22.33 -0.42
C ARG A 24 10.04 -23.16 -0.16
N ARG A 25 10.21 -23.69 1.06
CA ARG A 25 11.36 -24.54 1.43
C ARG A 25 11.22 -25.98 0.93
N ARG A 26 10.03 -26.57 1.00
CA ARG A 26 9.80 -28.00 0.65
C ARG A 26 9.66 -28.25 -0.85
N ARG A 27 9.09 -27.30 -1.61
CA ARG A 27 8.80 -27.46 -3.05
C ARG A 27 9.22 -26.22 -3.86
N PRO A 28 10.53 -25.89 -3.92
CA PRO A 28 11.01 -24.66 -4.56
C PRO A 28 10.77 -24.62 -6.09
N ALA A 29 10.72 -25.76 -6.77
CA ALA A 29 10.36 -25.83 -8.19
C ALA A 29 8.89 -25.44 -8.41
N LEU A 30 7.98 -25.95 -7.56
CA LEU A 30 6.56 -25.63 -7.65
C LEU A 30 6.28 -24.18 -7.27
N HIS A 31 6.95 -23.65 -6.24
CA HIS A 31 6.90 -22.22 -5.91
C HIS A 31 7.25 -21.34 -7.11
N ARG A 32 8.31 -21.67 -7.86
CA ARG A 32 8.71 -20.91 -9.06
C ARG A 32 7.66 -20.98 -10.17
N ARG A 33 7.13 -22.16 -10.46
CA ARG A 33 6.08 -22.34 -11.48
C ARG A 33 4.81 -21.58 -11.11
N LEU A 34 4.34 -21.72 -9.88
CA LEU A 34 3.16 -21.00 -9.40
C LEU A 34 3.38 -19.49 -9.37
N GLY A 35 4.57 -19.01 -8.99
CA GLY A 35 4.93 -17.60 -9.04
C GLY A 35 4.90 -17.04 -10.47
N GLN A 36 5.41 -17.80 -11.45
CA GLN A 36 5.32 -17.43 -12.87
C GLN A 36 3.86 -17.38 -13.34
N SER A 37 3.06 -18.41 -13.05
CA SER A 37 1.63 -18.43 -13.37
C SER A 37 0.88 -17.26 -12.74
N THR A 38 1.20 -16.93 -11.48
CA THR A 38 0.63 -15.79 -10.77
C THR A 38 0.93 -14.48 -11.50
N LEU A 39 2.19 -14.23 -11.86
CA LEU A 39 2.57 -13.00 -12.57
C LEU A 39 1.92 -12.89 -13.96
N VAL A 40 1.77 -14.01 -14.68
CA VAL A 40 1.05 -14.04 -15.97
C VAL A 40 -0.43 -13.70 -15.76
N LEU A 41 -1.09 -14.31 -14.77
CA LEU A 41 -2.50 -14.02 -14.46
C LEU A 41 -2.71 -12.57 -14.04
N VAL A 42 -1.80 -12.00 -13.23
CA VAL A 42 -1.82 -10.59 -12.87
C VAL A 42 -1.67 -9.72 -14.11
N ALA A 43 -0.71 -9.99 -14.98
CA ALA A 43 -0.52 -9.23 -16.21
C ALA A 43 -1.76 -9.27 -17.11
N VAL A 44 -2.34 -10.45 -17.33
CA VAL A 44 -3.60 -10.62 -18.07
C VAL A 44 -4.72 -9.81 -17.43
N SER A 45 -4.92 -9.95 -16.11
CA SER A 45 -5.94 -9.20 -15.38
C SER A 45 -5.75 -7.68 -15.53
N MET A 46 -4.54 -7.17 -15.36
CA MET A 46 -4.23 -5.74 -15.48
C MET A 46 -4.42 -5.20 -16.90
N VAL A 47 -4.05 -5.97 -17.94
CA VAL A 47 -4.30 -5.59 -19.34
C VAL A 47 -5.79 -5.47 -19.62
N PHE A 48 -6.59 -6.47 -19.26
CA PHE A 48 -8.04 -6.42 -19.47
C PHE A 48 -8.74 -5.37 -18.59
N GLY A 49 -8.19 -5.06 -17.41
CA GLY A 49 -8.63 -3.95 -16.57
C GLY A 49 -8.38 -2.60 -17.24
N ALA A 50 -7.17 -2.36 -17.76
CA ALA A 50 -6.83 -1.14 -18.50
C ALA A 50 -7.67 -0.98 -19.77
N VAL A 51 -7.86 -2.05 -20.55
CA VAL A 51 -8.76 -2.01 -21.73
C VAL A 51 -10.16 -1.57 -21.32
N LYS A 52 -10.70 -2.07 -20.20
CA LYS A 52 -12.00 -1.61 -19.70
C LYS A 52 -11.98 -0.13 -19.33
N LEU A 53 -10.94 0.35 -18.64
CA LEU A 53 -10.82 1.77 -18.30
C LEU A 53 -10.80 2.66 -19.55
N CYS A 54 -10.11 2.26 -20.62
CA CYS A 54 -10.04 3.02 -21.87
C CYS A 54 -11.33 2.96 -22.72
N THR A 55 -12.14 1.90 -22.57
CA THR A 55 -13.33 1.64 -23.42
C THR A 55 -14.65 1.93 -22.72
N SER A 56 -14.63 2.28 -21.43
CA SER A 56 -15.85 2.61 -20.70
C SER A 56 -16.26 4.04 -21.01
N PRO A 57 -17.51 4.29 -21.42
CA PRO A 57 -17.97 5.64 -21.65
C PRO A 57 -18.05 6.42 -20.32
N PRO A 58 -17.90 7.77 -20.37
CA PRO A 58 -17.80 8.61 -19.17
C PRO A 58 -19.06 8.65 -18.30
N ASP A 59 -20.18 8.16 -18.80
CA ASP A 59 -21.52 8.29 -18.23
C ASP A 59 -21.99 7.08 -17.41
N MET A 60 -21.24 5.98 -17.35
CA MET A 60 -21.58 4.85 -16.48
C MET A 60 -21.29 5.22 -15.01
N SER A 61 -22.33 5.47 -14.24
CA SER A 61 -22.37 5.94 -12.84
C SER A 61 -21.52 5.19 -11.79
N LEU A 62 -20.92 4.05 -12.14
CA LEU A 62 -19.93 3.33 -11.31
C LEU A 62 -18.47 3.72 -11.62
N THR A 63 -18.19 4.30 -12.79
CA THR A 63 -16.86 4.73 -13.27
C THR A 63 -16.80 6.20 -13.70
N GLY A 64 -17.94 6.88 -13.80
CA GLY A 64 -18.08 8.14 -14.54
C GLY A 64 -17.52 9.39 -13.88
N SER A 65 -17.33 9.40 -12.56
CA SER A 65 -16.66 10.54 -11.92
C SER A 65 -15.14 10.48 -12.19
N PRO A 66 -14.50 11.58 -12.63
CA PRO A 66 -13.05 11.71 -12.73
C PRO A 66 -12.25 11.09 -11.59
N GLY A 67 -12.74 11.20 -10.34
CA GLY A 67 -12.04 10.63 -9.18
C GLY A 67 -11.94 9.12 -9.12
N ASN A 68 -12.98 8.38 -9.50
CA ASN A 68 -12.90 6.92 -9.53
C ASN A 68 -11.91 6.47 -10.61
N THR A 69 -11.98 7.10 -11.79
CA THR A 69 -11.10 6.76 -12.91
C THR A 69 -9.63 6.99 -12.54
N ALA A 70 -9.31 8.13 -11.91
CA ALA A 70 -7.95 8.41 -11.44
C ALA A 70 -7.46 7.35 -10.43
N GLN A 71 -8.30 6.97 -9.47
CA GLN A 71 -7.94 5.94 -8.48
C GLN A 71 -7.69 4.58 -9.14
N LEU A 72 -8.55 4.15 -10.07
CA LEU A 72 -8.38 2.85 -10.74
C LEU A 72 -7.10 2.81 -11.57
N TRP A 73 -6.69 3.93 -12.19
CA TRP A 73 -5.39 4.04 -12.84
C TRP A 73 -4.22 3.98 -11.85
N LEU A 74 -4.33 4.64 -10.70
CA LEU A 74 -3.31 4.55 -9.65
C LEU A 74 -3.17 3.11 -9.11
N LEU A 75 -4.30 2.41 -8.88
CA LEU A 75 -4.30 1.02 -8.44
C LEU A 75 -3.71 0.10 -9.52
N TRP A 76 -4.05 0.32 -10.79
CA TRP A 76 -3.47 -0.39 -11.92
C TRP A 76 -1.95 -0.19 -11.99
N ALA A 77 -1.47 1.05 -11.85
CA ALA A 77 -0.06 1.39 -11.88
C ALA A 77 0.70 0.79 -10.69
N ALA A 78 0.13 0.86 -9.48
CA ALA A 78 0.71 0.29 -8.28
C ALA A 78 0.80 -1.24 -8.36
N THR A 79 -0.25 -1.91 -8.83
CA THR A 79 -0.29 -3.38 -8.99
C THR A 79 0.68 -3.84 -10.07
N SER A 80 0.63 -3.22 -11.25
CA SER A 80 1.50 -3.58 -12.38
C SER A 80 2.97 -3.25 -12.09
N GLY A 81 3.24 -2.09 -11.50
CA GLY A 81 4.58 -1.67 -11.10
C GLY A 81 5.18 -2.58 -10.04
N SER A 82 4.42 -2.93 -9.00
CA SER A 82 4.91 -3.86 -7.98
C SER A 82 5.12 -5.28 -8.54
N ALA A 83 4.26 -5.77 -9.44
CA ALA A 83 4.48 -7.04 -10.13
C ALA A 83 5.76 -7.03 -10.99
N ALA A 84 5.99 -5.97 -11.77
CA ALA A 84 7.19 -5.81 -12.57
C ALA A 84 8.45 -5.75 -11.71
N LEU A 85 8.43 -4.97 -10.62
CA LEU A 85 9.55 -4.86 -9.69
C LEU A 85 9.81 -6.16 -8.94
N ALA A 86 8.76 -6.91 -8.57
CA ALA A 86 8.90 -8.24 -7.99
C ALA A 86 9.62 -9.20 -8.96
N TYR A 87 9.27 -9.18 -10.25
CA TYR A 87 9.93 -9.98 -11.27
C TYR A 87 11.40 -9.57 -11.45
N VAL A 88 11.67 -8.28 -11.61
CA VAL A 88 13.03 -7.76 -11.79
C VAL A 88 13.91 -8.12 -10.59
N SER A 89 13.43 -7.92 -9.36
CA SER A 89 14.17 -8.30 -8.15
C SER A 89 14.45 -9.81 -8.10
N ALA A 90 13.49 -10.66 -8.48
CA ALA A 90 13.73 -12.11 -8.56
C ALA A 90 14.81 -12.47 -9.59
N ARG A 91 14.82 -11.83 -10.77
CA ARG A 91 15.84 -12.03 -11.81
C ARG A 91 17.23 -11.59 -11.34
N ARG A 92 17.29 -10.51 -10.56
CA ARG A 92 18.51 -10.01 -9.91
C ARG A 92 18.94 -10.84 -8.68
N LYS A 93 18.21 -11.90 -8.34
CA LYS A 93 18.41 -12.73 -7.14
C LYS A 93 18.28 -11.95 -5.82
N ASP A 94 17.63 -10.79 -5.86
CA ASP A 94 17.28 -10.00 -4.68
C ASP A 94 15.93 -10.45 -4.12
N TYR A 95 15.98 -11.53 -3.35
CA TYR A 95 14.78 -12.18 -2.82
C TYR A 95 14.10 -11.38 -1.71
N LEU A 96 14.79 -10.41 -1.08
CA LEU A 96 14.17 -9.55 -0.06
C LEU A 96 13.30 -8.50 -0.72
N SER A 97 13.82 -7.80 -1.74
CA SER A 97 13.01 -6.85 -2.51
C SER A 97 11.90 -7.57 -3.27
N HIS A 98 12.17 -8.74 -3.84
CA HIS A 98 11.13 -9.57 -4.47
C HIS A 98 9.94 -9.81 -3.52
N GLN A 99 10.21 -10.24 -2.27
CA GLN A 99 9.14 -10.46 -1.31
C GLN A 99 8.43 -9.17 -0.91
N ALA A 100 9.15 -8.06 -0.76
CA ALA A 100 8.55 -6.75 -0.47
C ALA A 100 7.56 -6.33 -1.56
N TRP A 101 7.95 -6.47 -2.83
CA TRP A 101 7.11 -6.16 -3.97
C TRP A 101 5.94 -7.14 -4.13
N MET A 102 6.15 -8.42 -3.85
CA MET A 102 5.05 -9.41 -3.84
C MET A 102 4.01 -9.12 -2.75
N ILE A 103 4.42 -8.69 -1.55
CA ILE A 103 3.50 -8.28 -0.47
C ILE A 103 2.68 -7.07 -0.93
N LEU A 104 3.33 -6.06 -1.52
CA LEU A 104 2.65 -4.87 -2.01
C LEU A 104 1.66 -5.20 -3.13
N MET A 105 2.10 -5.96 -4.14
CA MET A 105 1.26 -6.43 -5.24
C MET A 105 0.03 -7.19 -4.72
N PHE A 106 0.24 -8.14 -3.80
CA PHE A 106 -0.85 -8.91 -3.23
C PHE A 106 -1.82 -8.04 -2.43
N SER A 107 -1.32 -7.07 -1.66
CA SER A 107 -2.18 -6.12 -0.94
C SER A 107 -3.03 -5.28 -1.90
N MET A 108 -2.45 -4.82 -3.01
CA MET A 108 -3.20 -4.10 -4.05
C MET A 108 -4.26 -5.00 -4.70
N LEU A 109 -3.94 -6.26 -5.02
CA LEU A 109 -4.93 -7.21 -5.56
C LEU A 109 -6.08 -7.49 -4.58
N LEU A 110 -5.82 -7.54 -3.27
CA LEU A 110 -6.84 -7.75 -2.24
C LEU A 110 -7.84 -6.61 -2.12
N THR A 111 -7.53 -5.43 -2.63
CA THR A 111 -8.49 -4.31 -2.62
C THR A 111 -9.80 -4.67 -3.32
N ALA A 112 -9.78 -5.41 -4.43
CA ALA A 112 -10.99 -5.78 -5.16
C ALA A 112 -11.97 -6.66 -4.35
N PRO A 113 -11.58 -7.83 -3.81
CA PRO A 113 -12.50 -8.63 -2.98
C PRO A 113 -12.86 -7.94 -1.66
N LEU A 114 -11.93 -7.18 -1.04
CA LEU A 114 -12.24 -6.44 0.19
C LEU A 114 -13.22 -5.30 -0.07
N LEU A 115 -13.17 -4.68 -1.25
CA LEU A 115 -14.12 -3.64 -1.63
C LEU A 115 -15.55 -4.18 -1.68
N ARG A 116 -15.73 -5.41 -2.18
CA ARG A 116 -17.02 -6.12 -2.15
C ARG A 116 -17.46 -6.49 -0.75
N PHE A 117 -16.51 -6.84 0.12
CA PHE A 117 -16.81 -7.05 1.53
C PHE A 117 -17.29 -5.76 2.21
N PHE A 118 -16.63 -4.62 1.98
CA PHE A 118 -17.04 -3.34 2.54
C PHE A 118 -18.39 -2.86 2.00
N GLU A 119 -18.64 -3.05 0.70
CA GLU A 119 -19.94 -2.76 0.08
C GLU A 119 -21.08 -3.49 0.81
N LEU A 120 -20.93 -4.80 1.03
CA LEU A 120 -21.90 -5.59 1.78
C LEU A 120 -21.99 -5.14 3.25
N MET A 121 -20.84 -4.91 3.90
CA MET A 121 -20.81 -4.53 5.31
C MET A 121 -21.49 -3.19 5.55
N PHE A 122 -21.23 -2.18 4.71
CA PHE A 122 -21.86 -0.87 4.84
C PHE A 122 -23.34 -0.91 4.53
N GLY A 123 -23.77 -1.67 3.52
CA GLY A 123 -25.20 -1.86 3.25
C GLY A 123 -25.95 -2.56 4.40
N LEU A 124 -25.28 -3.43 5.17
CA LEU A 124 -25.86 -4.10 6.34
C LEU A 124 -25.88 -3.22 7.60
N VAL A 125 -24.86 -2.38 7.80
CA VAL A 125 -24.76 -1.51 8.98
C VAL A 125 -25.61 -0.24 8.80
N TRP A 126 -25.66 0.29 7.58
CA TRP A 126 -26.37 1.51 7.23
C TRP A 126 -27.31 1.27 6.06
N ASN A 127 -28.56 0.93 6.39
CA ASN A 127 -29.61 0.62 5.41
C ASN A 127 -30.00 1.81 4.51
N ASP A 128 -29.57 3.03 4.86
CA ASP A 128 -29.80 4.28 4.12
C ASP A 128 -28.72 4.58 3.08
N VAL A 129 -27.61 3.83 3.06
CA VAL A 129 -26.48 4.08 2.16
C VAL A 129 -26.71 3.36 0.82
N HIS A 130 -26.62 4.10 -0.28
CA HIS A 130 -26.76 3.51 -1.60
C HIS A 130 -25.55 2.64 -1.96
N MET A 131 -25.75 1.61 -2.79
CA MET A 131 -24.70 0.66 -3.20
C MET A 131 -23.44 1.36 -3.73
N VAL A 132 -23.61 2.41 -4.53
CA VAL A 132 -22.51 3.19 -5.10
C VAL A 132 -21.74 3.90 -3.98
N GLU A 133 -22.42 4.56 -3.05
CA GLU A 133 -21.79 5.26 -1.92
C GLU A 133 -21.02 4.28 -1.02
N ALA A 134 -21.61 3.12 -0.70
CA ALA A 134 -20.93 2.07 0.05
C ALA A 134 -19.63 1.61 -0.64
N LEU A 135 -19.63 1.54 -1.98
CA LEU A 135 -18.42 1.27 -2.76
C LEU A 135 -17.36 2.37 -2.57
N TRP A 136 -17.76 3.64 -2.67
CA TRP A 136 -16.87 4.79 -2.47
C TRP A 136 -16.24 4.79 -1.08
N TRP A 137 -17.05 4.53 -0.04
CA TRP A 137 -16.61 4.47 1.34
C TRP A 137 -15.61 3.35 1.55
N GLY A 138 -15.85 2.18 0.96
CA GLY A 138 -14.93 1.04 1.02
C GLY A 138 -13.60 1.34 0.34
N ALA A 139 -13.64 2.07 -0.78
CA ALA A 139 -12.44 2.44 -1.51
C ALA A 139 -11.57 3.45 -0.73
N VAL A 140 -12.19 4.39 -0.01
CA VAL A 140 -11.51 5.31 0.93
C VAL A 140 -10.80 4.53 2.04
N VAL A 141 -11.50 3.59 2.68
CA VAL A 141 -10.89 2.72 3.72
C VAL A 141 -9.69 1.96 3.16
N LEU A 142 -9.85 1.36 1.97
CA LEU A 142 -8.83 0.52 1.35
C LEU A 142 -7.61 1.30 0.85
N ALA A 143 -7.75 2.57 0.50
CA ALA A 143 -6.62 3.41 0.11
C ALA A 143 -5.55 3.44 1.22
N VAL A 144 -5.99 3.58 2.47
CA VAL A 144 -5.12 3.57 3.65
C VAL A 144 -4.81 2.14 4.11
N ALA A 145 -5.85 1.29 4.24
CA ALA A 145 -5.71 -0.03 4.83
C ALA A 145 -4.83 -0.98 3.99
N SER A 146 -4.88 -0.92 2.65
CA SER A 146 -4.07 -1.79 1.79
C SER A 146 -2.59 -1.43 1.86
N THR A 147 -2.24 -0.14 1.80
CA THR A 147 -0.84 0.30 1.88
C THR A 147 -0.28 0.14 3.29
N GLY A 148 -1.06 0.48 4.32
CA GLY A 148 -0.68 0.27 5.72
C GLY A 148 -0.55 -1.22 6.08
N GLY A 149 -1.47 -2.06 5.60
CA GLY A 149 -1.42 -3.51 5.74
C GLY A 149 -0.19 -4.11 5.05
N ALA A 150 0.18 -3.62 3.86
CA ALA A 150 1.42 -4.02 3.19
C ALA A 150 2.65 -3.63 4.00
N ALA A 151 2.69 -2.43 4.59
CA ALA A 151 3.78 -1.99 5.47
C ALA A 151 3.92 -2.89 6.69
N LEU A 152 2.81 -3.19 7.37
CA LEU A 152 2.78 -4.10 8.52
C LEU A 152 3.23 -5.52 8.14
N ALA A 153 2.72 -6.06 7.02
CA ALA A 153 3.11 -7.37 6.52
C ALA A 153 4.61 -7.43 6.16
N GLN A 154 5.16 -6.38 5.54
CA GLN A 154 6.60 -6.32 5.27
C GLN A 154 7.42 -6.33 6.56
N GLN A 155 6.98 -5.69 7.64
CA GLN A 155 7.71 -5.72 8.90
C GLN A 155 7.67 -7.08 9.59
N ILE A 156 6.53 -7.76 9.55
CA ILE A 156 6.38 -9.07 10.17
C ILE A 156 7.22 -10.12 9.42
N VAL A 157 7.26 -10.02 8.09
CA VAL A 157 7.86 -11.05 7.22
C VAL A 157 9.32 -10.78 6.90
N LEU A 158 9.72 -9.51 6.72
CA LEU A 158 11.04 -9.17 6.19
C LEU A 158 11.97 -8.59 7.25
N PRO A 159 13.24 -9.00 7.25
CA PRO A 159 14.24 -8.35 8.07
C PRO A 159 14.47 -6.90 7.61
N VAL A 160 14.88 -6.05 8.55
CA VAL A 160 15.34 -4.69 8.27
C VAL A 160 16.65 -4.75 7.46
N GLY A 161 16.73 -3.94 6.40
CA GLY A 161 17.91 -3.84 5.55
C GLY A 161 19.15 -3.35 6.29
N ALA A 162 20.34 -3.71 5.80
CA ALA A 162 21.61 -3.29 6.42
C ALA A 162 21.77 -1.76 6.39
N GLU A 163 21.35 -1.12 5.30
CA GLU A 163 21.41 0.34 5.16
C GLU A 163 20.44 1.04 6.11
N ALA A 164 19.21 0.54 6.22
CA ALA A 164 18.24 1.01 7.21
C ALA A 164 18.79 0.94 8.64
N ARG A 165 19.52 -0.14 8.95
CA ARG A 165 20.19 -0.31 10.25
C ARG A 165 21.30 0.73 10.46
N ARG A 166 22.18 0.92 9.46
CA ARG A 166 23.24 1.94 9.51
C ARG A 166 22.66 3.35 9.70
N LEU A 167 21.59 3.68 8.99
CA LEU A 167 20.90 4.96 9.15
C LEU A 167 20.30 5.10 10.56
N SER A 168 19.68 4.04 11.10
CA SER A 168 19.14 4.06 12.46
C SER A 168 20.19 4.19 13.56
N GLU A 169 21.46 3.85 13.27
CA GLU A 169 22.59 4.03 14.20
C GLU A 169 23.18 5.46 14.11
N ARG A 170 23.09 6.11 12.95
CA ARG A 170 23.61 7.45 12.71
C ARG A 170 22.63 8.58 13.02
N LEU A 171 21.34 8.32 12.80
CA LEU A 171 20.29 9.33 12.94
C LEU A 171 19.71 9.31 14.35
N PRO A 172 19.28 10.48 14.86
CA PRO A 172 18.70 10.58 16.20
C PRO A 172 17.38 9.80 16.31
N ASP A 173 16.98 9.52 17.56
CA ASP A 173 15.67 8.92 17.82
C ASP A 173 14.56 9.84 17.29
N LEU A 174 13.64 9.28 16.50
CA LEU A 174 12.61 10.03 15.78
C LEU A 174 11.41 10.41 16.67
N ARG A 175 11.53 10.33 18.01
CA ARG A 175 10.43 10.65 18.94
C ARG A 175 9.82 12.02 18.71
N ILE A 176 10.66 13.05 18.61
CA ILE A 176 10.19 14.43 18.40
C ILE A 176 9.47 14.52 17.06
N VAL A 177 10.02 13.90 16.00
CA VAL A 177 9.39 13.85 14.68
C VAL A 177 8.04 13.14 14.72
N MET A 178 7.93 12.03 15.47
CA MET A 178 6.66 11.33 15.68
C MET A 178 5.65 12.20 16.41
N VAL A 179 6.04 12.91 17.48
CA VAL A 179 5.12 13.80 18.19
C VAL A 179 4.66 14.92 17.27
N LEU A 180 5.57 15.58 16.56
CA LEU A 180 5.24 16.66 15.64
C LEU A 180 4.30 16.18 14.51
N THR A 181 4.63 15.07 13.85
CA THR A 181 3.78 14.50 12.80
C THR A 181 2.44 13.99 13.32
N GLY A 182 2.41 13.45 14.55
CA GLY A 182 1.17 13.06 15.23
C GLY A 182 0.26 14.25 15.51
N VAL A 183 0.81 15.33 16.08
CA VAL A 183 0.06 16.57 16.35
C VAL A 183 -0.44 17.20 15.04
N THR A 184 0.42 17.29 14.02
CA THR A 184 0.03 17.78 12.69
C THR A 184 -1.09 16.92 12.08
N GLY A 185 -0.96 15.60 12.18
CA GLY A 185 -1.95 14.63 11.71
C GLY A 185 -3.31 14.77 12.40
N LEU A 186 -3.32 14.97 13.72
CA LEU A 186 -4.53 15.24 14.50
C LEU A 186 -5.18 16.57 14.10
N GLY A 187 -4.40 17.65 14.00
CA GLY A 187 -4.90 18.95 13.55
C GLY A 187 -5.49 18.88 12.14
N ALA A 188 -4.80 18.22 11.21
CA ALA A 188 -5.28 18.00 9.86
C ALA A 188 -6.54 17.11 9.81
N SER A 189 -6.68 16.16 10.74
CA SER A 189 -7.90 15.34 10.86
C SER A 189 -9.10 16.18 11.28
N PHE A 190 -8.90 17.12 12.22
CA PHE A 190 -9.94 18.06 12.63
C PHE A 190 -10.36 18.97 11.48
N ILE A 191 -9.39 19.54 10.74
CA ILE A 191 -9.66 20.37 9.55
C ILE A 191 -10.42 19.56 8.50
N LEU A 192 -9.99 18.32 8.23
CA LEU A 192 -10.66 17.46 7.25
C LEU A 192 -12.11 17.18 7.67
N GLY A 193 -12.33 16.87 8.95
CA GLY A 193 -13.66 16.63 9.48
C GLY A 193 -14.57 17.86 9.37
N PHE A 194 -14.04 19.03 9.74
CA PHE A 194 -14.76 20.28 9.57
C PHE A 194 -15.13 20.52 8.10
N ARG A 195 -14.21 20.29 7.16
CA ARG A 195 -14.51 20.44 5.73
C ARG A 195 -15.62 19.51 5.29
N ILE A 196 -15.52 18.21 5.58
CA ILE A 196 -16.50 17.18 5.19
C ILE A 196 -17.91 17.52 5.68
N VAL A 197 -18.05 17.92 6.96
CA VAL A 197 -19.36 18.25 7.56
C VAL A 197 -20.00 19.48 6.91
N ASN A 198 -19.19 20.38 6.36
CA ASN A 198 -19.67 21.59 5.69
C ASN A 198 -19.90 21.42 4.17
N ILE A 199 -19.71 20.21 3.60
CA ILE A 199 -20.05 19.96 2.19
C ILE A 199 -21.57 19.71 2.09
N PRO A 200 -22.33 20.53 1.34
CA PRO A 200 -23.78 20.36 1.22
C PRO A 200 -24.15 18.98 0.64
N GLY A 201 -25.08 18.28 1.30
CA GLY A 201 -25.58 16.97 0.85
C GLY A 201 -24.59 15.81 1.00
N PHE A 202 -23.49 16.01 1.73
CA PHE A 202 -22.45 15.00 1.88
C PHE A 202 -22.60 14.24 3.20
N ASP A 203 -22.45 12.92 3.18
CA ASP A 203 -22.57 12.11 4.38
C ASP A 203 -21.35 12.28 5.29
N SER A 204 -21.57 12.92 6.45
CA SER A 204 -20.55 13.11 7.48
C SER A 204 -19.93 11.79 8.00
N ARG A 205 -20.63 10.65 7.92
CA ARG A 205 -20.12 9.34 8.36
C ARG A 205 -18.86 8.91 7.59
N LEU A 206 -18.67 9.45 6.38
CA LEU A 206 -17.49 9.22 5.55
C LEU A 206 -16.17 9.61 6.24
N ILE A 207 -16.22 10.55 7.21
CA ILE A 207 -15.05 10.90 8.01
C ILE A 207 -14.45 9.66 8.71
N LEU A 208 -15.31 8.73 9.16
CA LEU A 208 -14.90 7.52 9.84
C LEU A 208 -14.14 6.58 8.88
N CYS A 209 -14.55 6.55 7.61
CA CYS A 209 -13.92 5.70 6.59
C CYS A 209 -12.46 6.08 6.34
N GLN A 210 -12.10 7.36 6.51
CA GLN A 210 -10.71 7.82 6.39
C GLN A 210 -9.97 7.79 7.73
N LEU A 211 -10.57 8.33 8.79
CA LEU A 211 -9.87 8.54 10.06
C LEU A 211 -9.69 7.25 10.86
N LEU A 212 -10.62 6.29 10.78
CA LEU A 212 -10.50 5.03 11.51
C LEU A 212 -9.28 4.20 11.07
N PRO A 213 -9.06 3.89 9.78
CA PRO A 213 -7.87 3.15 9.37
C PRO A 213 -6.57 3.90 9.67
N VAL A 214 -6.55 5.23 9.55
CA VAL A 214 -5.41 6.07 9.94
C VAL A 214 -5.12 5.92 11.43
N ALA A 215 -6.13 6.10 12.29
CA ALA A 215 -5.99 6.00 13.74
C ALA A 215 -5.53 4.60 14.17
N VAL A 216 -6.16 3.55 13.66
CA VAL A 216 -5.82 2.15 13.98
C VAL A 216 -4.36 1.86 13.60
N LEU A 217 -3.93 2.22 12.39
CA LEU A 217 -2.57 1.96 11.95
C LEU A 217 -1.55 2.83 12.70
N SER A 218 -1.83 4.11 12.95
CA SER A 218 -0.99 4.96 13.80
C SER A 218 -0.83 4.38 15.20
N ILE A 219 -1.90 3.86 15.81
CA ILE A 219 -1.82 3.18 17.11
C ILE A 219 -0.94 1.94 17.02
N VAL A 220 -1.14 1.08 16.01
CA VAL A 220 -0.34 -0.14 15.82
C VAL A 220 1.14 0.19 15.70
N PHE A 221 1.53 1.10 14.79
CA PHE A 221 2.94 1.46 14.61
C PHE A 221 3.51 2.23 15.82
N GLY A 222 2.71 3.03 16.52
CA GLY A 222 3.09 3.71 17.76
C GLY A 222 3.37 2.74 18.90
N VAL A 223 2.51 1.73 19.09
CA VAL A 223 2.70 0.65 20.07
C VAL A 223 3.92 -0.20 19.70
N MET A 224 4.08 -0.56 18.43
CA MET A 224 5.26 -1.29 17.95
C MET A 224 6.56 -0.48 18.13
N TYR A 225 6.51 0.84 18.06
CA TYR A 225 7.63 1.72 18.39
C TYR A 225 7.96 1.73 19.89
N ALA A 226 6.93 1.80 20.75
CA ALA A 226 7.06 1.89 22.20
C ALA A 226 7.47 0.57 22.87
N THR A 227 7.09 -0.57 22.27
CA THR A 227 7.36 -1.89 22.83
C THR A 227 8.85 -2.26 22.76
N LYS A 228 9.47 -2.43 23.93
CA LYS A 228 10.90 -2.80 24.10
C LYS A 228 11.29 -4.17 23.51
N ARG A 229 10.32 -4.95 23.02
CA ARG A 229 10.52 -6.31 22.48
C ARG A 229 11.30 -6.32 21.15
N THR A 230 11.34 -5.20 20.44
CA THR A 230 12.13 -5.05 19.19
C THR A 230 13.52 -4.50 19.50
N SER A 231 14.42 -5.35 20.01
CA SER A 231 15.78 -5.00 20.46
C SER A 231 16.78 -4.56 19.36
N LEU A 232 16.30 -4.15 18.19
CA LEU A 232 17.11 -3.57 17.12
C LEU A 232 16.60 -2.15 16.87
N SER A 233 17.44 -1.14 17.13
CA SER A 233 17.21 0.28 16.82
C SER A 233 16.52 0.49 15.46
N ALA A 234 16.90 -0.33 14.48
CA ALA A 234 16.38 -0.29 13.12
C ALA A 234 14.87 -0.60 12.98
N HIS A 235 14.31 -1.52 13.76
CA HIS A 235 12.86 -1.79 13.71
C HIS A 235 12.07 -0.66 14.35
N ARG A 236 12.55 -0.12 15.49
CA ARG A 236 11.95 1.07 16.10
C ARG A 236 11.98 2.25 15.13
N TRP A 237 13.11 2.46 14.45
CA TRP A 237 13.24 3.51 13.45
C TRP A 237 12.29 3.32 12.25
N GLN A 238 12.13 2.09 11.77
CA GLN A 238 11.16 1.77 10.73
C GLN A 238 9.70 2.01 11.18
N ASN A 239 9.35 1.63 12.41
CA ASN A 239 8.03 1.89 12.99
C ASN A 239 7.74 3.38 13.09
N ALA A 240 8.74 4.18 13.51
CA ALA A 240 8.61 5.63 13.57
C ALA A 240 8.33 6.24 12.20
N ILE A 241 9.01 5.78 11.14
CA ILE A 241 8.78 6.28 9.78
C ILE A 241 7.37 5.94 9.29
N TYR A 242 6.90 4.70 9.47
CA TYR A 242 5.54 4.35 9.06
C TYR A 242 4.48 5.07 9.89
N PHE A 243 4.70 5.23 11.20
CA PHE A 243 3.84 6.07 12.03
C PHE A 243 3.72 7.49 11.45
N CYS A 244 4.86 8.13 11.15
CA CYS A 244 4.88 9.48 10.59
C CYS A 244 4.15 9.54 9.24
N ALA A 245 4.39 8.56 8.36
CA ALA A 245 3.74 8.46 7.07
C ALA A 245 2.21 8.34 7.20
N ILE A 246 1.72 7.48 8.09
CA ILE A 246 0.29 7.27 8.33
C ILE A 246 -0.33 8.50 9.00
N ALA A 247 0.33 9.09 10.00
CA ALA A 247 -0.16 10.29 10.68
C ALA A 247 -0.30 11.49 9.73
N LEU A 248 0.53 11.58 8.69
CA LEU A 248 0.46 12.65 7.68
C LEU A 248 -0.64 12.44 6.61
N VAL A 249 -1.32 11.29 6.59
CA VAL A 249 -2.37 11.00 5.60
C VAL A 249 -3.46 12.10 5.55
N PRO A 250 -4.06 12.54 6.68
CA PRO A 250 -5.06 13.61 6.65
C PRO A 250 -4.50 14.93 6.14
N THR A 251 -3.21 15.21 6.37
CA THR A 251 -2.56 16.42 5.85
C THR A 251 -2.48 16.37 4.33
N VAL A 252 -2.01 15.26 3.77
CA VAL A 252 -1.90 15.08 2.31
C VAL A 252 -3.28 15.10 1.65
N VAL A 253 -4.29 14.51 2.27
CA VAL A 253 -5.67 14.58 1.76
C VAL A 253 -6.18 16.02 1.74
N ASN A 254 -5.99 16.80 2.80
CA ASN A 254 -6.40 18.22 2.80
C ASN A 254 -5.71 19.02 1.70
N VAL A 255 -4.40 18.87 1.55
CA VAL A 255 -3.61 19.58 0.52
C VAL A 255 -4.09 19.19 -0.87
N ALA A 256 -4.21 17.89 -1.15
CA ALA A 256 -4.69 17.40 -2.44
C ALA A 256 -6.10 17.88 -2.73
N MET A 257 -6.99 17.87 -1.74
CA MET A 257 -8.38 18.31 -1.88
C MET A 257 -8.43 19.79 -2.24
N THR A 258 -7.63 20.64 -1.58
CA THR A 258 -7.52 22.06 -1.94
C THR A 258 -6.99 22.27 -3.35
N VAL A 259 -5.96 21.53 -3.77
CA VAL A 259 -5.43 21.61 -5.14
C VAL A 259 -6.49 21.24 -6.18
N VAL A 260 -7.27 20.19 -5.92
CA VAL A 260 -8.33 19.72 -6.81
C VAL A 260 -9.51 20.71 -6.85
N GLU A 261 -9.90 21.28 -5.72
CA GLU A 261 -10.93 22.33 -5.68
C GLU A 261 -10.52 23.59 -6.45
N ILE A 262 -9.24 24.00 -6.36
CA ILE A 262 -8.71 25.14 -7.13
C ILE A 262 -8.83 24.89 -8.64
N SER A 263 -8.80 23.63 -9.09
CA SER A 263 -9.02 23.26 -10.50
C SER A 263 -10.50 23.31 -10.94
N GLY A 264 -11.41 23.73 -10.06
CA GLY A 264 -12.84 23.89 -10.35
C GLY A 264 -13.69 22.65 -10.07
N VAL A 265 -13.12 21.62 -9.46
CA VAL A 265 -13.84 20.38 -9.11
C VAL A 265 -14.65 20.59 -7.81
N PRO A 266 -15.92 20.16 -7.74
CA PRO A 266 -16.73 20.29 -6.53
C PRO A 266 -16.10 19.60 -5.31
N SER A 267 -16.26 20.16 -4.11
CA SER A 267 -15.62 19.67 -2.88
C SER A 267 -15.89 18.19 -2.56
N ALA A 268 -17.11 17.71 -2.83
CA ALA A 268 -17.46 16.30 -2.64
C ALA A 268 -16.58 15.37 -3.49
N GLU A 269 -16.41 15.71 -4.77
CA GLU A 269 -15.58 14.94 -5.69
C GLU A 269 -14.08 15.13 -5.40
N ALA A 270 -13.68 16.35 -5.06
CA ALA A 270 -12.31 16.67 -4.65
C ALA A 270 -11.88 15.85 -3.43
N TYR A 271 -12.79 15.65 -2.47
CA TYR A 271 -12.55 14.76 -1.34
C TYR A 271 -12.29 13.33 -1.81
N TYR A 272 -13.16 12.74 -2.64
CA TYR A 272 -12.98 11.36 -3.09
C TYR A 272 -11.67 11.17 -3.87
N ILE A 273 -11.36 12.07 -4.81
CA ILE A 273 -10.08 12.08 -5.55
C ILE A 273 -8.90 12.02 -4.57
N SER A 274 -8.94 12.87 -3.54
CA SER A 274 -7.84 13.05 -2.61
C SER A 274 -7.72 11.93 -1.58
N ALA A 275 -8.84 11.52 -1.00
CA ALA A 275 -8.90 10.45 -0.01
C ALA A 275 -8.53 9.08 -0.63
N MET A 276 -8.86 8.86 -1.89
CA MET A 276 -8.59 7.60 -2.57
C MET A 276 -7.22 7.57 -3.26
N GLY A 277 -6.80 8.69 -3.86
CA GLY A 277 -5.56 8.79 -4.62
C GLY A 277 -4.36 9.27 -3.79
N ALA A 278 -4.53 10.35 -3.02
CA ALA A 278 -3.42 10.99 -2.32
C ALA A 278 -3.11 10.38 -0.95
N ALA A 279 -4.13 9.86 -0.24
CA ALA A 279 -3.97 9.20 1.05
C ALA A 279 -2.89 8.09 1.09
N PRO A 280 -2.77 7.18 0.11
CA PRO A 280 -1.74 6.14 0.15
C PRO A 280 -0.32 6.66 -0.07
N LEU A 281 -0.13 7.86 -0.63
CA LEU A 281 1.18 8.33 -1.10
C LEU A 281 2.28 8.35 -0.03
N PRO A 282 2.06 8.87 1.20
CA PRO A 282 3.09 8.86 2.24
C PRO A 282 3.52 7.44 2.62
N ILE A 283 2.54 6.53 2.73
CA ILE A 283 2.77 5.14 3.11
C ILE A 283 3.52 4.43 1.98
N PHE A 284 3.11 4.67 0.74
CA PHE A 284 3.78 4.14 -0.45
C PHE A 284 5.24 4.63 -0.54
N ALA A 285 5.49 5.93 -0.30
CA ALA A 285 6.84 6.47 -0.24
C ALA A 285 7.71 5.77 0.82
N GLY A 286 7.16 5.50 2.01
CA GLY A 286 7.84 4.70 3.04
C GLY A 286 8.14 3.27 2.59
N LEU A 287 7.18 2.60 1.93
CA LEU A 287 7.37 1.27 1.36
C LEU A 287 8.48 1.25 0.30
N LEU A 288 8.50 2.22 -0.61
CA LEU A 288 9.53 2.38 -1.64
C LEU A 288 10.92 2.60 -1.03
N PHE A 289 11.00 3.46 -0.02
CA PHE A 289 12.23 3.76 0.69
C PHE A 289 12.87 2.50 1.29
N PHE A 290 12.08 1.70 2.03
CA PHE A 290 12.58 0.45 2.62
C PHE A 290 12.79 -0.67 1.60
N ALA A 291 12.04 -0.69 0.49
CA ALA A 291 12.31 -1.61 -0.61
C ALA A 291 13.70 -1.33 -1.22
N LYS A 292 14.02 -0.06 -1.51
CA LYS A 292 15.32 0.34 -2.08
C LYS A 292 16.49 -0.02 -1.14
N GLN A 293 16.33 0.18 0.16
CA GLN A 293 17.38 -0.14 1.15
C GLN A 293 17.68 -1.62 1.29
N ARG A 294 16.77 -2.51 0.84
CA ARG A 294 16.98 -3.96 0.86
C ARG A 294 17.80 -4.44 -0.35
N ALA A 295 17.84 -3.67 -1.43
CA ALA A 295 18.49 -4.06 -2.68
C ALA A 295 20.03 -4.03 -2.66
N GLY A 296 20.66 -3.30 -1.73
CA GLY A 296 22.10 -3.03 -1.74
C GLY A 296 23.04 -4.19 -1.34
N ARG A 297 22.55 -5.43 -1.16
CA ARG A 297 23.37 -6.54 -0.61
C ARG A 297 24.23 -7.31 -1.61
N HIS A 298 24.00 -7.19 -2.92
CA HIS A 298 24.64 -8.09 -3.88
C HIS A 298 25.91 -7.56 -4.56
N GLU A 299 26.11 -6.24 -4.62
CA GLU A 299 27.29 -5.65 -5.26
C GLU A 299 28.57 -5.77 -4.39
N SER A 300 28.45 -5.72 -3.07
CA SER A 300 29.63 -5.69 -2.19
C SER A 300 30.25 -7.06 -1.90
N ARG A 301 29.65 -8.17 -2.35
CA ARG A 301 30.14 -9.54 -2.09
C ARG A 301 30.85 -10.17 -3.27
N SER A 302 30.77 -9.60 -4.48
CA SER A 302 31.50 -10.12 -5.64
C SER A 302 32.91 -9.56 -5.78
N THR A 303 33.28 -8.54 -5.00
CA THR A 303 34.60 -7.87 -5.09
C THR A 303 35.59 -8.28 -4.00
N SER A 304 35.22 -9.17 -3.08
CA SER A 304 36.05 -9.52 -1.91
C SER A 304 36.40 -11.03 -1.82
N ARG A 305 36.73 -11.68 -2.93
CA ARG A 305 37.49 -12.94 -2.89
C ARG A 305 38.97 -12.62 -3.11
N PRO A 306 39.81 -12.59 -2.06
CA PRO A 306 41.25 -12.58 -2.26
C PRO A 306 41.66 -13.94 -2.85
N SER A 307 42.31 -13.88 -4.00
CA SER A 307 42.89 -15.01 -4.71
C SER A 307 44.12 -15.52 -3.96
N THR A 308 43.94 -16.24 -2.86
CA THR A 308 45.04 -17.04 -2.27
C THR A 308 45.09 -18.40 -2.95
N LEU A 309 45.71 -18.42 -4.14
CA LEU A 309 46.33 -19.61 -4.71
C LEU A 309 47.75 -19.68 -4.13
N THR A 310 47.90 -20.30 -2.96
CA THR A 310 49.20 -20.78 -2.52
C THR A 310 49.51 -22.06 -3.29
N LEU A 311 50.39 -21.93 -4.28
CA LEU A 311 51.18 -23.02 -4.83
C LEU A 311 52.10 -23.53 -3.72
N THR A 312 52.09 -24.81 -3.44
CA THR A 312 53.19 -25.50 -2.74
C THR A 312 53.84 -26.48 -3.69
N PRO A 313 55.19 -26.54 -3.71
CA PRO A 313 55.99 -27.36 -4.62
C PRO A 313 55.91 -28.87 -4.32
#